data_AF-A0A353T068-F1
#
_entry.id   AF-A0A353T068-F1
#
_cell.length_a   1.000
_cell.length_b   1.000
_cell.length_c   1.000
_cell.angle_alpha   90.00
_cell.angle_beta   90.00
_cell.angle_gamma   90.00
#
_symmetry.space_group_name_H-M   'P 1'
#
loop_
_entity.id
_entity.type
_entity.pdbx_description
1 polymer ?
#
loop_
_entity_poly.entity_id
_entity_poly.type
_entity_poly.pdbx_seq_one_letter_code
_entity_poly.pdbx_strand_id
1 'polypeptide(L)'
;MPSRLTQILKLLIILLIPIFMISGAARLLATDSYLAFEYGKTSFPPDPFGYSQQQRFILASTNIHYVRAHLPSDELSKQTLNGTPVYNPREVSHMADVQTVFQSVSRVWLATFILLILLGFFLWKKGEQKALTTAIQSGGLLISGIILSIALLAIFGWQFWFETFHLFFFKPGSWLFSYSDTLIRLFPVEFWFDATLTISVLSLAGGLLLALVGWRGKRILAGMQTEGM
;
A
#
# COMPACT_ATOMS: atom_id res chain seq x y z
N MET A 1 14.84 -34.78 2.32
CA MET A 1 14.83 -33.50 1.55
C MET A 1 13.37 -33.10 1.31
N PRO A 2 13.00 -31.81 1.35
CA PRO A 2 11.61 -31.40 1.13
C PRO A 2 11.16 -31.75 -0.28
N SER A 3 9.89 -32.13 -0.45
CA SER A 3 9.34 -32.45 -1.76
C SER A 3 9.40 -31.26 -2.73
N ARG A 4 9.39 -31.51 -4.05
CA ARG A 4 9.30 -30.43 -5.06
C ARG A 4 8.09 -29.53 -4.81
N LEU A 5 6.95 -30.13 -4.44
CA LEU A 5 5.74 -29.40 -4.08
C LEU A 5 5.98 -28.48 -2.88
N THR A 6 6.61 -28.97 -1.80
CA THR A 6 6.95 -28.17 -0.62
C THR A 6 7.80 -26.95 -0.99
N GLN A 7 8.78 -27.11 -1.89
CA GLN A 7 9.61 -25.99 -2.35
C GLN A 7 8.82 -24.95 -3.15
N ILE A 8 7.91 -25.39 -4.02
CA ILE A 8 7.04 -24.49 -4.81
C ILE A 8 6.13 -23.69 -3.88
N LEU A 9 5.44 -24.35 -2.94
CA LEU A 9 4.53 -23.66 -2.01
C LEU A 9 5.28 -22.68 -1.11
N LYS A 10 6.48 -23.05 -0.66
CA LYS A 10 7.38 -22.16 0.08
C LYS A 10 7.73 -20.91 -0.73
N LEU A 11 8.12 -21.09 -2.00
CA LEU A 11 8.45 -19.97 -2.89
C LEU A 11 7.22 -19.06 -3.13
N LEU A 12 6.04 -19.64 -3.34
CA LEU A 12 4.81 -18.88 -3.50
C LEU A 12 4.52 -18.02 -2.26
N ILE A 13 4.63 -18.57 -1.05
CA ILE A 13 4.46 -17.80 0.19
C ILE A 13 5.47 -16.64 0.26
N ILE A 14 6.74 -16.90 -0.06
CA ILE A 14 7.80 -15.87 -0.06
C ILE A 14 7.44 -14.71 -1.00
N LEU A 15 6.94 -15.00 -2.20
CA LEU A 15 6.59 -13.98 -3.20
C LEU A 15 5.26 -13.27 -2.91
N LEU A 16 4.32 -13.93 -2.23
CA LEU A 16 3.02 -13.36 -1.88
C LEU A 16 3.10 -12.39 -0.68
N ILE A 17 4.04 -12.61 0.26
CA ILE A 17 4.22 -11.75 1.43
C ILE A 17 4.45 -10.27 1.03
N PRO A 18 5.39 -9.92 0.12
CA PRO A 18 5.57 -8.54 -0.30
C PRO A 18 4.31 -7.88 -0.85
N ILE A 19 3.56 -8.59 -1.69
CA ILE A 19 2.31 -8.10 -2.28
C ILE A 19 1.28 -7.81 -1.19
N PHE A 20 1.09 -8.74 -0.27
CA PHE A 20 0.17 -8.58 0.86
C PHE A 20 0.52 -7.37 1.74
N MET A 21 1.82 -7.21 2.07
CA MET A 21 2.28 -6.14 2.95
C MET A 21 2.10 -4.76 2.33
N ILE A 22 2.55 -4.56 1.09
CA ILE A 22 2.50 -3.25 0.41
C ILE A 22 1.05 -2.84 0.15
N SER A 23 0.26 -3.74 -0.45
CA SER A 23 -1.14 -3.45 -0.75
C SER A 23 -1.97 -3.26 0.53
N GLY A 24 -1.62 -3.96 1.61
CA GLY A 24 -2.25 -3.78 2.92
C GLY A 24 -1.96 -2.41 3.51
N ALA A 25 -0.69 -1.99 3.51
CA ALA A 25 -0.28 -0.67 3.99
C ALA A 25 -0.98 0.45 3.21
N ALA A 26 -1.00 0.39 1.87
CA ALA A 26 -1.70 1.38 1.05
C ALA A 26 -3.20 1.50 1.41
N ARG A 27 -3.88 0.39 1.70
CA ARG A 27 -5.29 0.38 2.10
C ARG A 27 -5.55 0.97 3.50
N LEU A 28 -4.58 0.87 4.41
CA LEU A 28 -4.65 1.48 5.74
C LEU A 28 -4.56 3.00 5.66
N LEU A 29 -3.74 3.51 4.74
CA LEU A 29 -3.57 4.96 4.55
C LEU A 29 -4.74 5.61 3.80
N ALA A 30 -5.46 4.88 2.96
CA ALA A 30 -6.66 5.40 2.32
C ALA A 30 -7.82 5.50 3.33
N THR A 31 -7.72 6.29 4.39
CA THR A 31 -8.76 6.43 5.43
C THR A 31 -8.84 7.88 5.92
N ASP A 32 -10.00 8.28 6.44
CA ASP A 32 -10.17 9.61 7.04
C ASP A 32 -9.26 9.81 8.26
N SER A 33 -8.93 8.75 8.98
CA SER A 33 -8.01 8.82 10.12
C SER A 33 -6.59 9.19 9.70
N TYR A 34 -6.08 8.57 8.63
CA TYR A 34 -4.77 8.95 8.08
C TYR A 34 -4.82 10.35 7.46
N LEU A 35 -5.89 10.69 6.75
CA LEU A 35 -6.09 12.03 6.22
C LEU A 35 -6.08 13.10 7.32
N ALA A 36 -6.77 12.85 8.43
CA ALA A 36 -6.82 13.77 9.57
C ALA A 36 -5.45 13.93 10.23
N PHE A 37 -4.70 12.83 10.35
CA PHE A 37 -3.32 12.87 10.82
C PHE A 37 -2.44 13.73 9.90
N GLU A 38 -2.52 13.53 8.58
CA GLU A 38 -1.75 14.28 7.59
C GLU A 38 -2.06 15.77 7.63
N TYR A 39 -3.34 16.13 7.57
CA TYR A 39 -3.79 17.52 7.61
C TYR A 39 -3.50 18.20 8.95
N GLY A 40 -3.40 17.44 10.04
CA GLY A 40 -3.10 17.97 11.38
C GLY A 40 -1.63 18.32 11.61
N LYS A 41 -0.71 17.96 10.70
CA LYS A 41 0.72 18.28 10.84
C LYS A 41 0.98 19.76 10.64
N THR A 42 1.86 20.33 11.47
CA THR A 42 2.35 21.70 11.30
C THR A 42 3.16 21.87 10.02
N SER A 43 3.73 20.79 9.49
CA SER A 43 4.46 20.75 8.22
C SER A 43 3.56 20.59 6.99
N PHE A 44 2.26 20.35 7.15
CA PHE A 44 1.36 20.21 6.02
C PHE A 44 1.10 21.60 5.40
N PRO A 45 1.38 21.81 4.11
CA PRO A 45 1.38 23.15 3.54
C PRO A 45 -0.04 23.73 3.48
N PRO A 46 -0.23 25.05 3.71
CA PRO A 46 -1.50 25.71 3.42
C PRO A 46 -1.80 25.66 1.91
N ASP A 47 -3.07 25.77 1.52
CA ASP A 47 -3.41 25.83 0.09
C ASP A 47 -3.09 27.22 -0.48
N PRO A 48 -2.25 27.30 -1.53
CA PRO A 48 -1.85 28.59 -2.12
C PRO A 48 -3.01 29.33 -2.82
N PHE A 49 -4.13 28.66 -3.08
CA PHE A 49 -5.29 29.23 -3.78
C PHE A 49 -6.53 29.42 -2.88
N GLY A 50 -6.36 29.32 -1.55
CA GLY A 50 -7.32 29.84 -0.58
C GLY A 50 -8.39 28.88 -0.04
N TYR A 51 -8.29 27.57 -0.29
CA TYR A 51 -9.09 26.60 0.45
C TYR A 51 -8.69 26.59 1.93
N SER A 52 -9.68 26.66 2.80
CA SER A 52 -9.47 26.39 4.22
C SER A 52 -9.05 24.94 4.43
N GLN A 53 -8.35 24.67 5.53
CA GLN A 53 -7.97 23.31 5.90
C GLN A 53 -9.19 22.39 6.01
N GLN A 54 -10.31 22.91 6.52
CA GLN A 54 -11.57 22.17 6.62
C GLN A 54 -12.16 21.83 5.25
N GLN A 55 -12.15 22.78 4.30
CA GLN A 55 -12.62 22.53 2.93
C GLN A 55 -11.80 21.44 2.27
N ARG A 56 -10.47 21.53 2.37
CA ARG A 56 -9.57 20.52 1.80
C ARG A 56 -9.80 19.14 2.43
N PHE A 57 -9.96 19.06 3.75
CA PHE A 57 -10.24 17.80 4.43
C PHE A 57 -11.54 17.17 3.93
N ILE A 58 -12.63 17.92 3.82
CA ILE A 58 -13.93 17.42 3.33
C ILE A 58 -13.81 16.90 1.89
N LEU A 59 -13.18 17.68 1.01
CA LEU A 59 -13.00 17.30 -0.38
C LEU A 59 -12.09 16.06 -0.52
N ALA A 60 -10.97 16.02 0.19
CA ALA A 60 -10.05 14.89 0.19
C ALA A 60 -10.68 13.62 0.79
N SER A 61 -11.44 13.74 1.87
CA SER A 61 -12.22 12.63 2.46
C SER A 61 -13.24 12.09 1.46
N THR A 62 -13.91 12.98 0.71
CA THR A 62 -14.84 12.53 -0.33
C THR A 62 -14.15 11.77 -1.46
N ASN A 63 -12.92 12.15 -1.85
CA ASN A 63 -12.11 11.37 -2.80
C ASN A 63 -11.75 9.99 -2.23
N ILE A 64 -11.34 9.91 -0.96
CA ILE A 64 -11.05 8.63 -0.29
C ILE A 64 -12.30 7.75 -0.27
N HIS A 65 -13.46 8.29 0.08
CA HIS A 65 -14.73 7.57 0.08
C HIS A 65 -15.11 7.10 -1.33
N TYR A 66 -14.98 7.97 -2.34
CA TYR A 66 -15.21 7.65 -3.76
C TYR A 66 -14.39 6.45 -4.21
N VAL A 67 -13.08 6.43 -3.93
CA VAL A 67 -12.22 5.31 -4.37
C VAL A 67 -12.52 4.02 -3.61
N ARG A 68 -12.79 4.10 -2.30
CA ARG A 68 -13.02 2.93 -1.44
C ARG A 68 -14.37 2.28 -1.67
N ALA A 69 -15.43 3.08 -1.73
CA ALA A 69 -16.80 2.62 -1.88
C ALA A 69 -17.16 2.30 -3.35
N HIS A 70 -16.23 2.49 -4.29
CA HIS A 70 -16.44 2.28 -5.72
C HIS A 70 -17.66 3.06 -6.24
N LEU A 71 -17.72 4.34 -5.86
CA LEU A 71 -18.83 5.20 -6.25
C LEU A 71 -18.80 5.53 -7.75
N PRO A 72 -19.97 5.81 -8.35
CA PRO A 72 -20.07 6.29 -9.73
C PRO A 72 -19.25 7.56 -9.99
N SER A 73 -18.67 7.67 -11.19
CA SER A 73 -17.76 8.78 -11.56
C SER A 73 -18.42 10.16 -11.53
N ASP A 74 -19.74 10.24 -11.66
CA ASP A 74 -20.50 11.47 -11.59
C ASP A 74 -20.54 12.06 -10.17
N GLU A 75 -20.27 11.27 -9.12
CA GLU A 75 -20.22 11.75 -7.73
C GLU A 75 -19.16 12.85 -7.50
N LEU A 76 -17.98 12.75 -8.12
CA LEU A 76 -16.98 13.81 -8.06
C LEU A 76 -17.39 15.01 -8.93
N SER A 77 -17.98 14.75 -10.10
CA SER A 77 -18.40 15.82 -11.03
C SER A 77 -19.50 16.73 -10.46
N LYS A 78 -20.31 16.21 -9.52
CA LYS A 78 -21.38 16.96 -8.85
C LYS A 78 -20.88 17.89 -7.75
N GLN A 79 -19.62 17.78 -7.33
CA GLN A 79 -19.10 18.63 -6.27
C GLN A 79 -18.93 20.05 -6.77
N THR A 80 -19.60 20.98 -6.09
CA THR A 80 -19.46 22.40 -6.34
C THR A 80 -19.07 23.14 -5.07
N LEU A 81 -18.21 24.14 -5.22
CA LEU A 81 -17.89 25.09 -4.16
C LEU A 81 -18.26 26.49 -4.66
N ASN A 82 -19.12 27.20 -3.93
CA ASN A 82 -19.63 28.52 -4.33
C ASN A 82 -20.26 28.54 -5.75
N GLY A 83 -20.94 27.46 -6.14
CA GLY A 83 -21.60 27.34 -7.44
C GLY A 83 -20.69 27.00 -8.62
N THR A 84 -19.37 26.83 -8.38
CA THR A 84 -18.43 26.36 -9.41
C THR A 84 -18.04 24.90 -9.19
N PRO A 85 -17.91 24.08 -10.25
CA PRO A 85 -17.38 22.71 -10.13
C PRO A 85 -16.03 22.69 -9.41
N VAL A 86 -15.87 21.75 -8.49
CA VAL A 86 -14.64 21.55 -7.73
C VAL A 86 -13.55 20.92 -8.60
N TYR A 87 -13.91 19.96 -9.45
CA TYR A 87 -12.97 19.25 -10.32
C TYR A 87 -13.24 19.57 -11.78
N ASN A 88 -12.17 19.71 -12.55
CA ASN A 88 -12.27 19.75 -14.00
C ASN A 88 -12.44 18.31 -14.58
N PRO A 89 -12.83 18.16 -15.86
CA PRO A 89 -13.05 16.83 -16.46
C PRO A 89 -11.82 15.91 -16.45
N ARG A 90 -10.59 16.46 -16.50
CA ARG A 90 -9.36 15.66 -16.45
C ARG A 90 -9.14 15.08 -15.07
N GLU A 91 -9.39 15.86 -14.01
CA GLU A 91 -9.30 15.41 -12.63
C GLU A 91 -10.32 14.30 -12.32
N VAL A 92 -11.56 14.45 -12.79
CA VAL A 92 -12.60 13.41 -12.66
C VAL A 92 -12.18 12.12 -13.38
N SER A 93 -11.67 12.23 -14.61
CA SER A 93 -11.17 11.08 -15.35
C SER A 93 -10.01 10.38 -14.63
N HIS A 94 -9.05 11.14 -14.11
CA HIS A 94 -7.93 10.56 -13.37
C HIS A 94 -8.39 9.87 -12.09
N MET A 95 -9.34 10.45 -11.36
CA MET A 95 -9.89 9.80 -10.17
C MET A 95 -10.60 8.49 -10.50
N ALA A 96 -11.25 8.36 -11.66
CA ALA A 96 -11.79 7.09 -12.14
C ALA A 96 -10.70 6.04 -12.39
N ASP A 97 -9.56 6.44 -12.95
CA ASP A 97 -8.39 5.56 -13.09
C ASP A 97 -7.85 5.14 -11.70
N VAL A 98 -7.70 6.09 -10.77
CA VAL A 98 -7.25 5.84 -9.39
C VAL A 98 -8.20 4.88 -8.67
N GLN A 99 -9.51 5.04 -8.81
CA GLN A 99 -10.50 4.11 -8.25
C GLN A 99 -10.30 2.70 -8.83
N THR A 100 -10.10 2.57 -10.15
CA THR A 100 -9.87 1.28 -10.80
C THR A 100 -8.62 0.59 -10.27
N VAL A 101 -7.53 1.34 -10.09
CA VAL A 101 -6.27 0.85 -9.51
C VAL A 101 -6.50 0.43 -8.05
N PHE A 102 -7.12 1.28 -7.24
CA PHE A 102 -7.38 1.01 -5.82
C PHE A 102 -8.23 -0.25 -5.62
N GLN A 103 -9.29 -0.41 -6.42
CA GLN A 103 -10.16 -1.58 -6.37
C GLN A 103 -9.43 -2.86 -6.82
N SER A 104 -8.59 -2.76 -7.85
CA SER A 104 -7.78 -3.89 -8.31
C SER A 104 -6.74 -4.31 -7.29
N VAL A 105 -6.00 -3.36 -6.70
CA VAL A 105 -5.06 -3.60 -5.61
C VAL A 105 -5.78 -4.19 -4.39
N SER A 106 -6.99 -3.72 -4.06
CA SER A 106 -7.79 -4.26 -2.96
C SER A 106 -8.23 -5.70 -3.19
N ARG A 107 -8.65 -6.05 -4.41
CA ARG A 107 -8.97 -7.44 -4.78
C ARG A 107 -7.74 -8.35 -4.74
N VAL A 108 -6.61 -7.90 -5.28
CA VAL A 108 -5.34 -8.63 -5.24
C VAL A 108 -4.92 -8.88 -3.79
N TRP A 109 -4.98 -7.85 -2.94
CA TRP A 109 -4.67 -7.99 -1.52
C TRP A 109 -5.51 -9.07 -0.84
N LEU A 110 -6.83 -9.09 -1.08
CA LEU A 110 -7.73 -10.08 -0.50
C LEU A 110 -7.42 -11.50 -1.01
N ALA A 111 -7.18 -11.65 -2.32
CA ALA A 111 -6.81 -12.92 -2.91
C ALA A 111 -5.48 -13.44 -2.36
N THR A 112 -4.46 -12.57 -2.27
CA THR A 112 -3.16 -12.89 -1.68
C THR A 112 -3.28 -13.28 -0.21
N PHE A 113 -4.11 -12.57 0.57
CA PHE A 113 -4.36 -12.91 1.98
C PHE A 113 -4.95 -14.32 2.12
N ILE A 114 -6.02 -14.62 1.39
CA ILE A 114 -6.66 -15.95 1.39
C ILE A 114 -5.64 -17.02 0.98
N LEU A 115 -4.87 -16.78 -0.07
CA LEU A 115 -3.89 -17.72 -0.57
C LEU A 115 -2.77 -17.98 0.44
N LEU A 116 -2.26 -16.96 1.13
CA LEU A 116 -1.27 -17.12 2.19
C LEU A 116 -1.79 -18.01 3.33
N ILE A 117 -3.04 -17.83 3.75
CA ILE A 117 -3.68 -18.68 4.78
C ILE A 117 -3.80 -20.12 4.30
N LEU A 118 -4.30 -20.34 3.08
CA LEU A 118 -4.47 -21.69 2.52
C LEU A 118 -3.14 -22.42 2.35
N LEU A 119 -2.13 -21.76 1.79
CA LEU A 119 -0.80 -22.34 1.60
C LEU A 119 -0.11 -22.62 2.93
N GLY A 120 -0.21 -21.69 3.89
CA GLY A 120 0.33 -21.87 5.24
C GLY A 120 -0.33 -23.04 5.96
N PHE A 121 -1.66 -23.11 5.94
CA PHE A 121 -2.41 -24.22 6.52
C PHE A 121 -2.07 -25.56 5.87
N PHE A 122 -1.95 -25.60 4.53
CA PHE A 122 -1.58 -26.82 3.82
C PHE A 122 -0.19 -27.33 4.23
N LEU A 123 0.83 -26.47 4.29
CA LEU A 123 2.17 -26.85 4.75
C LEU A 123 2.15 -27.30 6.21
N TRP A 124 1.39 -26.63 7.07
CA TRP A 124 1.24 -27.03 8.46
C TRP A 124 0.61 -28.44 8.59
N LYS A 125 -0.49 -28.70 7.87
CA LYS A 125 -1.16 -30.01 7.85
C LYS A 125 -0.28 -31.13 7.31
N LYS A 126 0.65 -30.82 6.41
CA LYS A 126 1.63 -31.78 5.85
C LYS A 126 2.82 -32.06 6.78
N GLY A 127 2.90 -31.44 7.96
CA GLY A 127 4.07 -31.58 8.84
C GLY A 127 5.30 -30.83 8.33
N GLU A 128 5.11 -29.85 7.44
CA GLU A 128 6.18 -29.08 6.80
C GLU A 128 6.40 -27.74 7.51
N GLN A 129 6.30 -27.72 8.86
CA GLN A 129 6.39 -26.48 9.65
C GLN A 129 7.74 -25.79 9.49
N LYS A 130 8.82 -26.54 9.24
CA LYS A 130 10.14 -25.98 8.94
C LYS A 130 10.15 -25.21 7.61
N ALA A 131 9.45 -25.71 6.59
CA ALA A 131 9.32 -25.00 5.32
C ALA A 131 8.45 -23.74 5.47
N LEU A 132 7.35 -23.82 6.22
CA LEU A 132 6.49 -22.66 6.51
C LEU A 132 7.23 -21.55 7.25
N THR A 133 7.90 -21.87 8.36
CA THR A 133 8.67 -20.89 9.15
C THR A 133 9.84 -20.29 8.36
N THR A 134 10.46 -21.09 7.48
CA THR A 134 11.45 -20.57 6.51
C THR A 134 10.82 -19.62 5.51
N ALA A 135 9.64 -19.95 4.95
CA ALA A 135 8.94 -19.09 4.00
C ALA A 135 8.57 -17.74 4.62
N ILE A 136 8.04 -17.75 5.84
CA ILE A 136 7.68 -16.54 6.59
C ILE A 136 8.92 -15.68 6.84
N GLN A 137 10.03 -16.29 7.28
CA GLN A 137 11.25 -15.52 7.49
C GLN A 137 11.79 -14.91 6.19
N SER A 138 11.93 -15.74 5.15
CA SER A 138 12.48 -15.31 3.87
C SER A 138 11.60 -14.27 3.19
N GLY A 139 10.27 -14.42 3.25
CA GLY A 139 9.33 -13.42 2.75
C GLY A 139 9.43 -12.10 3.52
N GLY A 140 9.56 -12.17 4.85
CA GLY A 140 9.79 -10.99 5.70
C GLY A 140 11.08 -10.24 5.38
N LEU A 141 12.18 -10.96 5.17
CA LEU A 141 13.45 -10.37 4.74
C LEU A 141 13.37 -9.81 3.32
N LEU A 142 12.68 -10.50 2.40
CA LEU A 142 12.50 -10.05 1.02
C LEU A 142 11.75 -8.71 0.97
N ILE A 143 10.59 -8.60 1.64
CA ILE A 143 9.86 -7.33 1.67
C ILE A 143 10.67 -6.23 2.34
N SER A 144 11.41 -6.54 3.42
CA SER A 144 12.27 -5.56 4.10
C SER A 144 13.34 -5.01 3.15
N GLY A 145 13.97 -5.87 2.34
CA GLY A 145 14.93 -5.47 1.32
C GLY A 145 14.30 -4.61 0.23
N ILE A 146 13.17 -5.05 -0.35
CA ILE A 146 12.44 -4.31 -1.39
C ILE A 146 12.07 -2.90 -0.89
N ILE A 147 11.52 -2.80 0.31
CA ILE A 147 11.07 -1.53 0.87
C ILE A 147 12.21 -0.62 1.22
N LEU A 148 13.33 -1.14 1.72
CA LEU A 148 14.51 -0.32 1.96
C LEU A 148 15.01 0.30 0.65
N SER A 149 15.03 -0.46 -0.44
CA SER A 149 15.38 0.06 -1.77
C SER A 149 14.40 1.14 -2.26
N ILE A 150 13.09 0.92 -2.09
CA ILE A 150 12.06 1.91 -2.47
C ILE A 150 12.19 3.18 -1.62
N ALA A 151 12.39 3.05 -0.30
CA ALA A 151 12.54 4.19 0.60
C ALA A 151 13.77 5.03 0.25
N LEU A 152 14.92 4.40 -0.02
CA LEU A 152 16.12 5.10 -0.47
C LEU A 152 15.88 5.82 -1.80
N LEU A 153 15.21 5.17 -2.76
CA LEU A 153 14.87 5.80 -4.04
C LEU A 153 13.92 6.99 -3.87
N ALA A 154 12.91 6.88 -3.00
CA ALA A 154 11.98 7.97 -2.72
C ALA A 154 12.68 9.17 -2.06
N ILE A 155 13.64 8.94 -1.16
CA ILE A 155 14.39 10.01 -0.47
C ILE A 155 15.37 10.71 -1.42
N PHE A 156 16.15 9.95 -2.19
CA PHE A 156 17.23 10.52 -3.02
C PHE A 156 16.82 10.79 -4.47
N GLY A 157 15.69 10.25 -4.92
CA GLY A 157 15.23 10.29 -6.31
C GLY A 157 13.72 10.44 -6.43
N TRP A 158 13.13 11.30 -5.61
CA TRP A 158 11.68 11.50 -5.53
C TRP A 158 11.00 11.64 -6.89
N GLN A 159 11.52 12.52 -7.76
CA GLN A 159 10.92 12.77 -9.08
C GLN A 159 10.86 11.50 -9.93
N PHE A 160 11.96 10.74 -9.98
CA PHE A 160 12.05 9.50 -10.73
C PHE A 160 11.13 8.42 -10.14
N TRP A 161 11.12 8.28 -8.82
CA TRP A 161 10.22 7.35 -8.12
C TRP A 161 8.76 7.65 -8.42
N PHE A 162 8.34 8.90 -8.18
CA PHE A 162 6.96 9.35 -8.36
C PHE A 162 6.51 9.15 -9.81
N GLU A 163 7.33 9.57 -10.78
CA GLU A 163 7.01 9.40 -12.20
C GLU A 163 6.92 7.92 -12.60
N THR A 164 7.88 7.10 -12.19
CA THR A 164 7.89 5.65 -12.50
C THR A 164 6.67 4.95 -11.90
N PHE A 165 6.31 5.29 -10.66
CA PHE A 165 5.10 4.77 -10.02
C PHE A 165 3.85 5.14 -10.84
N HIS A 166 3.71 6.39 -11.25
CA HIS A 166 2.55 6.83 -12.02
C HIS A 166 2.49 6.16 -13.41
N LEU A 167 3.62 6.05 -14.10
CA LEU A 167 3.72 5.38 -15.41
C LEU A 167 3.36 3.89 -15.36
N PHE A 168 3.53 3.24 -14.20
CA PHE A 168 3.13 1.85 -14.02
C PHE A 168 1.60 1.67 -14.01
N PHE A 169 0.87 2.67 -13.50
CA PHE A 169 -0.58 2.57 -13.29
C PHE A 169 -1.41 3.37 -14.30
N PHE A 170 -0.84 4.42 -14.90
CA PHE A 170 -1.59 5.42 -15.64
C PHE A 170 -0.96 5.69 -17.01
N LYS A 171 -1.74 6.27 -17.95
CA LYS A 171 -1.26 6.66 -19.29
C LYS A 171 -0.50 7.99 -19.26
N PRO A 172 0.66 8.12 -19.93
CA PRO A 172 1.47 9.35 -19.92
C PRO A 172 0.65 10.64 -20.04
N GLY A 173 0.81 11.55 -19.08
CA GLY A 173 0.14 12.86 -19.04
C GLY A 173 -1.27 12.88 -18.41
N SER A 174 -1.86 11.72 -18.10
CA SER A 174 -3.22 11.65 -17.49
C SER A 174 -3.27 12.09 -16.02
N TRP A 175 -2.12 12.11 -15.32
CA TRP A 175 -1.99 12.52 -13.91
C TRP A 175 -1.26 13.87 -13.73
N LEU A 176 -0.93 14.56 -14.83
CA LEU A 176 -0.24 15.85 -14.78
C LEU A 176 -1.25 17.00 -14.77
N PHE A 177 -1.23 17.79 -13.70
CA PHE A 177 -2.19 18.85 -13.42
C PHE A 177 -1.50 20.22 -13.25
N SER A 178 -2.25 21.29 -13.48
CA SER A 178 -1.82 22.67 -13.18
C SER A 178 -1.81 22.89 -11.67
N TYR A 179 -0.91 23.74 -11.15
CA TYR A 179 -0.85 24.13 -9.73
C TYR A 179 -2.20 24.60 -9.13
N SER A 180 -3.08 25.14 -9.97
CA SER A 180 -4.42 25.59 -9.60
C SER A 180 -5.48 24.49 -9.51
N ASP A 181 -5.23 23.33 -10.11
CA ASP A 181 -6.16 22.20 -10.14
C ASP A 181 -6.36 21.65 -8.72
N THR A 182 -7.59 21.25 -8.42
CA THR A 182 -8.01 20.88 -7.07
C THR A 182 -7.25 19.68 -6.52
N LEU A 183 -7.05 18.62 -7.31
CA LEU A 183 -6.49 17.34 -6.83
C LEU A 183 -5.12 17.49 -6.20
N ILE A 184 -4.22 18.23 -6.85
CA ILE A 184 -2.87 18.46 -6.32
C ILE A 184 -2.87 19.44 -5.14
N ARG A 185 -3.91 20.29 -5.02
CA ARG A 185 -4.13 21.13 -3.84
C ARG A 185 -4.67 20.31 -2.68
N LEU A 186 -5.42 19.23 -2.93
CA LEU A 186 -5.88 18.30 -1.89
C LEU A 186 -4.80 17.30 -1.46
N PHE A 187 -4.00 16.83 -2.41
CA PHE A 187 -2.94 15.85 -2.20
C PHE A 187 -1.61 16.41 -2.72
N PRO A 188 -1.02 17.38 -2.00
CA PRO A 188 0.24 18.00 -2.41
C PRO A 188 1.39 16.98 -2.31
N VAL A 189 2.56 17.34 -2.81
CA VAL A 189 3.72 16.44 -2.86
C VAL A 189 4.10 15.91 -1.47
N GLU A 190 3.94 16.74 -0.42
CA GLU A 190 4.19 16.39 0.97
C GLU A 190 3.28 15.24 1.43
N PHE A 191 2.00 15.26 1.05
CA PHE A 191 1.07 14.17 1.35
C PHE A 191 1.56 12.85 0.76
N TRP A 192 1.98 12.86 -0.51
CA TRP A 192 2.44 11.65 -1.20
C TRP A 192 3.79 11.16 -0.69
N PHE A 193 4.69 12.09 -0.33
CA PHE A 193 5.97 11.76 0.28
C PHE A 193 5.77 11.10 1.64
N ASP A 194 4.94 11.69 2.49
CA ASP A 194 4.63 11.18 3.82
C ASP A 194 3.87 9.85 3.75
N ALA A 195 2.97 9.67 2.78
CA ALA A 195 2.31 8.39 2.53
C ALA A 195 3.29 7.30 2.08
N THR A 196 4.22 7.63 1.19
CA THR A 196 5.27 6.71 0.71
C THR A 196 6.18 6.29 1.86
N LEU A 197 6.59 7.24 2.70
CA LEU A 197 7.42 6.96 3.87
C LEU A 197 6.66 6.11 4.90
N THR A 198 5.41 6.43 5.18
CA THR A 198 4.57 5.68 6.13
C THR A 198 4.33 4.24 5.66
N ILE A 199 4.03 4.02 4.37
CA ILE A 199 3.92 2.68 3.79
C ILE A 199 5.24 1.93 3.95
N SER A 200 6.37 2.60 3.73
CA SER A 200 7.70 2.02 3.85
C SER A 200 7.99 1.61 5.30
N VAL A 201 7.71 2.46 6.27
CA VAL A 201 7.90 2.16 7.70
C VAL A 201 7.01 0.98 8.14
N LEU A 202 5.72 1.00 7.79
CA LEU A 202 4.80 -0.09 8.15
C LEU A 202 5.22 -1.43 7.52
N SER A 203 5.61 -1.40 6.25
CA SER A 203 6.02 -2.60 5.51
C SER A 203 7.36 -3.14 6.01
N LEU A 204 8.31 -2.27 6.35
CA LEU A 204 9.59 -2.65 6.94
C LEU A 204 9.40 -3.25 8.33
N ALA A 205 8.65 -2.58 9.21
CA ALA A 205 8.37 -3.07 10.55
C ALA A 205 7.67 -4.44 10.52
N GLY A 206 6.64 -4.60 9.68
CA GLY A 206 5.96 -5.87 9.51
C GLY A 206 6.82 -6.95 8.86
N GLY A 207 7.66 -6.59 7.88
CA GLY A 207 8.63 -7.49 7.26
C GLY A 207 9.64 -8.05 8.27
N LEU A 208 10.22 -7.17 9.09
CA LEU A 208 11.14 -7.55 10.17
C LEU A 208 10.46 -8.39 11.25
N LEU A 209 9.19 -8.08 11.58
CA LEU A 209 8.40 -8.90 12.50
C LEU A 209 8.19 -10.31 11.94
N LEU A 210 7.81 -10.46 10.66
CA LEU A 210 7.69 -11.76 10.01
C LEU A 210 9.04 -12.49 9.99
N ALA A 211 10.13 -11.78 9.69
CA ALA A 211 11.48 -12.33 9.73
C ALA A 211 11.82 -12.92 11.12
N LEU A 212 11.51 -12.15 12.18
CA LEU A 212 11.72 -12.56 13.57
C LEU A 212 10.84 -13.77 13.96
N VAL A 213 9.55 -13.74 13.62
CA VAL A 213 8.60 -14.83 13.90
C VAL A 213 9.03 -16.11 13.20
N GLY A 214 9.38 -16.05 11.92
CA GLY A 214 9.86 -17.22 11.17
C GLY A 214 11.18 -17.77 11.74
N TRP A 215 12.09 -16.89 12.16
CA TRP A 215 13.33 -17.31 12.81
C TRP A 215 13.10 -17.97 14.18
N ARG A 216 12.25 -17.39 15.04
CA ARG A 216 11.86 -17.98 16.34
C ARG A 216 11.20 -19.34 16.15
N GLY A 217 10.27 -19.45 15.20
CA GLY A 217 9.59 -20.71 14.88
C GLY A 217 10.56 -21.81 14.49
N LYS A 218 11.58 -21.50 13.67
CA LYS A 218 12.64 -22.47 13.33
C LYS A 218 13.44 -22.94 14.54
N ARG A 219 13.75 -22.05 15.49
CA ARG A 219 14.49 -22.41 16.72
C ARG A 219 13.68 -23.34 17.62
N ILE A 220 12.38 -23.07 17.80
CA ILE A 220 11.49 -23.92 18.59
C ILE A 220 11.41 -25.32 17.97
N LEU A 221 11.19 -25.41 16.66
CA LEU A 221 11.13 -26.70 15.95
C LEU A 221 12.44 -27.50 16.05
N ALA A 222 13.59 -26.83 16.09
CA ALA A 222 14.88 -27.50 16.29
C ALA A 222 15.03 -28.04 17.73
N GLY A 223 14.58 -27.30 18.74
CA GLY A 223 14.60 -27.74 20.15
C GLY A 223 13.72 -28.96 20.42
N MET A 224 12.52 -29.01 19.83
CA MET A 224 11.63 -30.16 19.95
C MET A 224 12.22 -31.45 19.34
N GLN A 225 13.06 -31.32 18.31
CA GLN A 225 13.76 -32.47 17.71
C GLN A 225 14.92 -32.97 18.58
N THR A 226 15.54 -32.10 19.38
CA THR A 226 16.62 -32.47 20.28
C THR A 226 16.14 -33.07 21.61
N GLU A 227 14.94 -32.70 22.09
CA GLU A 227 14.35 -33.24 23.33
C GLU A 227 13.60 -34.56 23.12
N GLY A 228 13.22 -34.88 21.87
CA GLY A 228 12.52 -36.11 21.50
C GLY A 228 13.43 -37.28 21.09
N MET A 229 14.76 -37.13 21.19
CA MET A 229 15.76 -38.20 21.06
C MET A 229 16.29 -38.57 22.43
#